data_AF-N1U8G5-F1
#
_entry.id   AF-N1U8G5-F1
#
_cell.length_a   1.000
_cell.length_b   1.000
_cell.length_c   1.000
_cell.angle_alpha   90.00
_cell.angle_beta   90.00
_cell.angle_gamma   90.00
#
_symmetry.space_group_name_H-M   'P 1'
#
loop_
_entity.id
_entity.type
_entity.pdbx_description
1 polymer ?
#
loop_
_entity_poly.entity_id
_entity_poly.type
_entity_poly.pdbx_seq_one_letter_code
_entity_poly.pdbx_strand_id
1 'polypeptide(L)'
;MALFYMGLLNRGQIYQPYVVSEIRDPVDNSIINRTTPQILRDIPINQSSVEAIKEGLKLVVKSGTAAHVLNKPFLPEIAGKTGTAQTRRRGASGSNHAWFVGYAPANAPASE
;
A
#
# COMPACT_ATOMS: atom_id res chain seq x y z
N MET A 1 3.42 -2.79 -6.98
CA MET A 1 3.58 -1.72 -5.97
C MET A 1 2.94 -2.05 -4.62
N ALA A 2 1.70 -2.56 -4.56
CA ALA A 2 1.04 -2.85 -3.27
C ALA A 2 1.84 -3.81 -2.36
N LEU A 3 2.37 -4.91 -2.90
CA LEU A 3 3.19 -5.87 -2.13
C LEU A 3 4.49 -5.27 -1.58
N PHE A 4 5.06 -4.27 -2.26
CA PHE A 4 6.24 -3.57 -1.77
C PHE A 4 5.92 -2.77 -0.50
N TYR A 5 4.81 -2.02 -0.52
CA TYR A 5 4.35 -1.31 0.66
C TYR A 5 3.94 -2.27 1.77
N MET A 6 3.29 -3.39 1.46
CA MET A 6 2.99 -4.44 2.44
C MET A 6 4.25 -4.94 3.14
N GLY A 7 5.30 -5.30 2.38
CA GLY A 7 6.56 -5.74 2.97
C GLY A 7 7.22 -4.66 3.83
N LEU A 8 7.19 -3.40 3.39
CA LEU A 8 7.73 -2.28 4.15
C LEU A 8 6.98 -2.04 5.47
N LEU A 9 5.67 -2.22 5.47
CA LEU A 9 4.81 -2.01 6.65
C LEU A 9 4.85 -3.20 7.61
N ASN A 10 4.95 -4.41 7.08
CA ASN A 10 4.96 -5.67 7.83
C ASN A 10 6.39 -6.16 8.13
N ARG A 11 7.33 -5.24 8.37
CA ARG A 11 8.71 -5.55 8.82
C ARG A 11 9.47 -6.55 7.93
N GLY A 12 9.15 -6.63 6.64
CA GLY A 12 9.78 -7.53 5.67
C GLY A 12 8.89 -8.69 5.24
N GLN A 13 7.81 -8.97 5.97
CA GLN A 13 6.89 -10.06 5.66
C GLN A 13 5.91 -9.66 4.56
N ILE A 14 6.04 -10.29 3.40
CA ILE A 14 5.14 -10.10 2.26
C ILE A 14 4.18 -11.28 2.25
N TYR A 15 2.90 -11.01 2.47
CA TYR A 15 1.84 -12.00 2.39
C TYR A 15 1.34 -12.17 0.96
N GLN A 16 0.90 -13.39 0.63
CA GLN A 16 0.22 -13.65 -0.61
C GLN A 16 -1.17 -12.98 -0.60
N PRO A 17 -1.48 -12.09 -1.56
CA PRO A 17 -2.80 -11.51 -1.66
C PRO A 17 -3.80 -12.57 -2.09
N TYR A 18 -4.98 -12.54 -1.50
CA TYR A 18 -6.09 -13.42 -1.82
C TYR A 18 -7.39 -12.61 -1.91
N VAL A 19 -8.34 -13.09 -2.71
CA VAL A 19 -9.65 -12.43 -2.93
C VAL A 19 -10.79 -13.19 -2.27
N VAL A 20 -10.66 -14.51 -2.13
CA VAL A 20 -11.66 -15.37 -1.48
C VAL A 20 -11.35 -15.42 0.01
N SER A 21 -12.27 -14.96 0.86
CA SER A 21 -12.12 -15.04 2.33
C SER A 21 -12.49 -16.41 2.89
N GLU A 22 -13.55 -17.01 2.35
CA GLU A 22 -14.07 -18.30 2.74
C GLU A 22 -14.98 -18.88 1.65
N ILE A 23 -15.16 -20.19 1.67
CA ILE A 23 -16.08 -20.95 0.84
C ILE A 23 -17.13 -21.52 1.78
N ARG A 24 -18.41 -21.34 1.44
CA ARG A 24 -19.55 -21.79 2.24
C ARG A 24 -20.42 -22.75 1.48
N ASP A 25 -21.06 -23.65 2.22
CA ASP A 25 -22.07 -24.56 1.67
C ASP A 25 -23.34 -23.77 1.29
N PRO A 26 -23.91 -23.97 0.09
CA PRO A 26 -25.08 -23.22 -0.34
C PRO A 26 -26.40 -23.64 0.36
N VAL A 27 -26.43 -24.80 1.01
CA VAL A 27 -27.63 -25.35 1.65
C VAL A 27 -27.75 -24.87 3.09
N ASP A 28 -26.69 -25.01 3.89
CA ASP A 28 -26.72 -24.70 5.33
C ASP A 28 -25.82 -23.51 5.73
N ASN A 29 -25.12 -22.90 4.77
CA ASN A 29 -24.23 -21.76 4.95
C ASN A 29 -23.03 -22.03 5.89
N SER A 30 -22.72 -23.31 6.17
CA SER A 30 -21.55 -23.71 6.94
C SER A 30 -20.24 -23.38 6.19
N ILE A 31 -19.15 -23.18 6.95
CA ILE A 31 -17.85 -22.85 6.36
C ILE A 31 -17.17 -24.16 5.91
N ILE A 32 -16.98 -24.31 4.60
CA ILE A 32 -16.24 -25.43 4.01
C ILE A 32 -14.74 -25.15 4.12
N ASN A 33 -14.32 -23.92 3.83
CA ASN A 33 -12.92 -23.52 3.86
C ASN A 33 -12.81 -22.04 4.23
N ARG A 34 -11.84 -21.68 5.08
CA ARG A 34 -11.46 -20.31 5.36
C ARG A 34 -10.05 -20.07 4.86
N THR A 35 -9.87 -19.07 4.02
CA THR A 35 -8.54 -18.69 3.53
C THR A 35 -7.76 -18.05 4.67
N THR A 36 -6.57 -18.57 4.93
CA THR A 36 -5.63 -18.05 5.93
C THR A 36 -4.48 -17.34 5.22
N PRO A 37 -4.03 -16.16 5.71
CA PRO A 37 -2.90 -15.46 5.12
C PRO A 37 -1.64 -16.33 5.09
N GLN A 38 -0.97 -16.39 3.95
CA GLN A 38 0.28 -17.13 3.77
C GLN A 38 1.43 -16.17 3.52
N ILE A 39 2.58 -16.40 4.18
CA ILE A 39 3.80 -15.62 3.92
C ILE A 39 4.37 -16.07 2.58
N LEU A 40 4.41 -15.16 1.62
CA LEU A 40 5.00 -15.38 0.31
C LEU A 40 6.53 -15.23 0.34
N ARG A 41 7.02 -14.22 1.09
CA ARG A 41 8.44 -13.93 1.29
C ARG A 41 8.67 -13.28 2.64
N ASP A 42 9.83 -13.52 3.21
CA ASP A 42 10.36 -12.79 4.36
C ASP A 42 11.71 -12.17 3.97
N ILE A 43 11.80 -10.86 4.07
CA ILE A 43 12.97 -10.09 3.63
C ILE A 43 13.54 -9.34 4.84
N PRO A 44 14.79 -9.61 5.25
CA PRO A 44 15.40 -8.86 6.34
C PRO A 44 15.58 -7.40 5.92
N ILE A 45 14.94 -6.49 6.67
CA ILE A 45 15.02 -5.05 6.44
C ILE A 45 15.46 -4.32 7.71
N ASN A 46 16.30 -3.31 7.54
CA ASN A 46 16.73 -2.47 8.65
C ASN A 46 15.57 -1.56 9.08
N GLN A 47 15.18 -1.63 10.35
CA GLN A 47 14.05 -0.87 10.87
C GLN A 47 14.29 0.63 10.87
N SER A 48 15.52 1.11 11.10
CA SER A 48 15.79 2.55 11.05
C SER A 48 15.60 3.12 9.63
N SER A 49 15.93 2.35 8.60
CA SER A 49 15.64 2.70 7.21
C SER A 49 14.13 2.73 6.95
N VAL A 50 13.37 1.78 7.50
CA VAL A 50 11.91 1.74 7.36
C VAL A 50 11.26 2.97 8.00
N GLU A 51 11.70 3.36 9.20
CA GLU A 51 11.21 4.55 9.89
C GLU A 51 11.49 5.82 9.09
N ALA A 52 12.71 5.98 8.59
CA ALA A 52 13.07 7.11 7.73
C ALA A 52 12.21 7.16 6.45
N ILE A 53 11.94 6.00 5.83
CA ILE A 53 11.05 5.93 4.66
C ILE A 53 9.62 6.31 5.06
N LYS A 54 9.08 5.80 6.17
CA LYS A 54 7.73 6.11 6.64
C LYS A 54 7.56 7.62 6.87
N GLU A 55 8.54 8.27 7.49
CA GLU A 55 8.52 9.72 7.70
C GLU A 55 8.55 10.49 6.36
N GLY A 56 9.44 10.10 5.44
CA GLY A 56 9.46 10.69 4.09
C GLY A 56 8.13 10.56 3.35
N LEU A 57 7.45 9.40 3.45
CA LEU A 57 6.15 9.16 2.85
C LEU A 57 5.04 10.03 3.47
N LYS A 58 5.11 10.32 4.77
CA LYS A 58 4.21 11.28 5.43
C LYS A 58 4.44 12.69 4.90
N LEU A 59 5.70 13.11 4.78
CA LEU A 59 6.05 14.45 4.29
C LEU A 59 5.59 14.71 2.86
N VAL A 60 5.59 13.68 1.99
CA VAL A 60 5.04 13.79 0.63
C VAL A 60 3.57 14.21 0.63
N VAL A 61 2.80 13.69 1.58
CA VAL A 61 1.38 14.03 1.75
C VAL A 61 1.23 15.32 2.56
N LYS A 62 2.02 15.55 3.60
CA LYS A 62 1.88 16.73 4.45
C LYS A 62 2.21 18.03 3.71
N SER A 63 3.31 18.04 2.95
CA SER A 63 3.86 19.25 2.33
C SER A 63 4.51 19.03 0.97
N GLY A 64 4.45 17.82 0.42
CA GLY A 64 5.08 17.47 -0.85
C GLY A 64 4.11 17.37 -2.03
N THR A 65 4.46 16.50 -2.98
CA THR A 65 3.79 16.39 -4.28
C THR A 65 2.33 15.92 -4.20
N ALA A 66 1.89 15.35 -3.08
CA ALA A 66 0.51 14.91 -2.87
C ALA A 66 -0.30 15.87 -1.98
N ALA A 67 0.34 16.90 -1.40
CA ALA A 67 -0.26 17.69 -0.32
C ALA A 67 -1.54 18.40 -0.71
N HIS A 68 -1.59 18.95 -1.92
CA HIS A 68 -2.77 19.66 -2.38
C HIS A 68 -4.04 18.79 -2.41
N VAL A 69 -3.89 17.48 -2.64
CA VAL A 69 -5.00 16.54 -2.81
C VAL A 69 -5.28 15.76 -1.53
N LEU A 70 -4.25 15.28 -0.85
CA LEU A 70 -4.38 14.30 0.24
C LEU A 70 -4.19 14.86 1.65
N ASN A 71 -3.66 16.08 1.82
CA ASN A 71 -3.62 16.74 3.13
C ASN A 71 -4.94 17.49 3.39
N LYS A 72 -5.97 16.74 3.79
CA LYS A 72 -7.30 17.27 4.06
C LYS A 72 -7.73 16.93 5.48
N PRO A 73 -8.37 17.86 6.21
CA PRO A 73 -8.75 17.64 7.61
C PRO A 73 -9.79 16.53 7.80
N PHE A 74 -10.54 16.18 6.75
CA PHE A 74 -11.54 15.10 6.78
C PHE A 74 -10.99 13.73 6.36
N LEU A 75 -9.73 13.64 5.92
CA LEU A 75 -9.08 12.38 5.59
C LEU A 75 -8.25 11.89 6.79
N PRO A 76 -8.09 10.57 6.97
CA PRO A 76 -7.12 10.04 7.93
C PRO A 76 -5.70 10.48 7.55
N GLU A 77 -4.73 10.33 8.47
CA GLU A 77 -3.32 10.59 8.14
C GLU A 77 -2.88 9.60 7.04
N ILE A 78 -2.57 10.10 5.84
CA ILE A 78 -2.13 9.29 4.71
C ILE A 78 -0.61 9.45 4.55
N ALA A 79 0.06 8.33 4.28
CA ALA A 79 1.46 8.33 3.85
C ALA A 79 1.56 7.62 2.49
N GLY A 80 2.34 8.17 1.58
CA GLY A 80 2.50 7.56 0.26
C GLY A 80 3.42 8.35 -0.65
N LYS A 81 3.52 7.88 -1.90
CA LYS A 81 4.39 8.50 -2.91
C LYS A 81 3.67 8.63 -4.25
N THR A 82 3.83 9.80 -4.86
CA THR A 82 3.45 10.02 -6.26
C THR A 82 4.52 9.50 -7.22
N GLY A 83 4.10 9.01 -8.38
CA GLY A 83 4.94 8.69 -9.51
C GLY A 83 4.37 9.29 -10.80
N THR A 84 5.25 9.77 -11.68
CA THR A 84 4.86 10.25 -13.01
C THR A 84 5.79 9.61 -14.02
N ALA A 85 5.23 8.83 -14.93
CA ALA A 85 5.97 8.27 -16.06
C ALA A 85 5.48 8.94 -17.35
N GLN A 86 6.39 9.68 -18.00
CA GLN A 86 6.09 10.30 -19.29
C GLN A 86 6.26 9.24 -20.38
N THR A 87 5.27 9.12 -21.26
CA THR A 87 5.33 8.21 -22.40
C THR A 87 5.28 9.01 -23.69
N ARG A 88 6.07 8.58 -24.68
CA ARG A 88 6.02 9.13 -26.03
C ARG A 88 5.49 8.07 -26.98
N ARG A 89 4.22 8.17 -27.38
CA ARG A 89 3.77 7.46 -28.59
C ARG A 89 4.33 8.21 -29.80
N ARG A 90 4.92 7.51 -30.76
CA ARG A 90 5.44 8.12 -31.99
C ARG A 90 4.26 8.84 -32.69
N GLY A 91 4.32 10.18 -32.79
CA GLY A 91 3.28 11.00 -33.43
C GLY A 91 2.16 11.55 -32.53
N ALA A 92 2.16 11.30 -31.21
CA ALA A 92 1.21 11.92 -30.28
C ALA A 92 1.95 12.77 -29.24
N SER A 93 1.35 13.91 -28.85
CA SER A 93 1.80 14.70 -27.70
C SER A 93 1.97 13.78 -26.47
N GLY A 94 3.09 13.89 -25.77
CA GLY A 94 3.47 12.95 -24.70
C GLY A 94 2.40 12.83 -23.63
N SER A 95 1.97 11.60 -23.34
CA SER A 95 0.99 11.30 -22.28
C SER A 95 1.69 10.94 -20.98
N ASN A 96 1.20 11.46 -19.86
CA ASN A 96 1.71 11.16 -18.52
C ASN A 96 0.86 10.09 -17.85
N HIS A 97 1.49 9.03 -17.33
CA HIS A 97 0.85 8.14 -16.37
C HIS A 97 1.10 8.67 -14.96
N ALA A 98 0.01 8.97 -14.25
CA ALA A 98 0.04 9.37 -12.85
C ALA A 98 -0.23 8.15 -11.95
N TRP A 99 0.65 7.93 -10.98
CA TRP A 99 0.54 6.86 -10.00
C TRP A 99 0.58 7.45 -8.60
N PHE A 100 -0.18 6.86 -7.70
CA PHE A 100 -0.02 7.04 -6.26
C PHE A 100 -0.10 5.68 -5.59
N VAL A 101 0.77 5.47 -4.61
CA VAL A 101 0.75 4.28 -3.77
C VAL A 101 0.97 4.76 -2.34
N GLY A 102 0.16 4.28 -1.42
CA GLY A 102 0.20 4.72 -0.03
C GLY A 102 -0.57 3.79 0.88
N TYR A 103 -0.61 4.17 2.14
CA TYR A 103 -1.32 3.47 3.21
C TYR A 103 -1.90 4.50 4.19
N ALA A 104 -2.95 4.08 4.89
CA ALA A 104 -3.61 4.86 5.93
C ALA A 104 -4.33 3.91 6.91
N PRO A 105 -4.53 4.32 8.17
CA PRO A 105 -3.93 5.50 8.80
C PRO A 105 -2.42 5.35 9.01
N ALA A 106 -1.63 6.37 8.69
CA ALA A 106 -0.18 6.34 8.80
C ALA A 106 0.34 6.42 10.26
N ASN A 107 -0.57 6.75 11.17
CA ASN A 107 -0.38 6.73 12.62
C ASN A 107 -1.10 5.55 13.30
N ALA A 108 -1.58 4.57 12.53
CA ALA A 108 -2.13 3.36 13.12
C ALA A 108 -1.09 2.71 14.04
N PRO A 109 -1.50 2.17 15.20
CA PRO A 109 -0.60 1.38 16.03
C PRO A 109 -0.05 0.23 15.18
N ALA A 110 1.19 -0.18 15.45
CA ALA A 110 1.69 -1.44 14.89
C ALA A 110 0.71 -2.53 15.35
N SER A 111 0.02 -3.18 14.41
CA SER A 111 -0.85 -4.31 14.74
C SER A 111 -0.03 -5.37 15.48
N GLU A 112 -0.55 -5.84 16.60
CA GLU A 112 -0.04 -7.01 17.33
C GLU A 112 0.01 -8.25 16.43
#